data_AF-A0A915L7E3-F1
#
_entry.id   AF-A0A915L7E3-F1
#
_cell.length_a   1.000
_cell.length_b   1.000
_cell.length_c   1.000
_cell.angle_alpha   90.00
_cell.angle_beta   90.00
_cell.angle_gamma   90.00
#
_symmetry.space_group_name_H-M   'P 1'
#
loop_
_entity.id
_entity.type
_entity.pdbx_description
1 polymer ?
#
loop_
_entity_poly.entity_id
_entity_poly.type
_entity_poly.pdbx_seq_one_letter_code
_entity_poly.pdbx_strand_id
1 'polypeptide(L)'
;MSNNGHCRPPQFDVLLKFDWYLVHFEREISRRYAVFKDYLDRIEQHEGGLDKFTKGYEYFGIKKLPNNGVKCYEWAPGADALYLKGDFNGWKQKEFPYKKLEFGRWELELPPKPDGSCPIDHMSVLKVVVKKGDNEYDKLSPWATYVNRTKENVIYHQIFYNPPNPYKFQFNRVKKPRALRIYECHVGISSWEGKVADYRHFADNIIPRIVKQGYNSIQLMAVMEHVYYASFGYQVTSFFAASSRYGPPDDLKYMVDKAHEKGIYVLLDIVHSHASKNTVDGLNQWDGTNGCYFHDNYRGFHDLWDSRMFNYTDRVFMIPTSIDPRYKDKFLEKLGTMPDIVETVKTLVSNLNDQSQIIIPTPAKIKKKTENKRDIGSFNDFIPSSSEDEEDQIEPEDINIVNKALFRMETLRFLLSNLRWWIEEYNFDGFRFDGVTSMMYHSHGLGHGFSGDYNEYYGLNTDTEALNYLTLANYMLHKFYPDVTTIAESRVKIRDTDY
;
A
#
# COMPACT_ATOMS: atom_id res chain seq x y z
N MET A 1 -11.64 -27.02 29.51
CA MET A 1 -10.27 -27.03 28.94
C MET A 1 -10.32 -26.25 27.64
N SER A 2 -10.05 -24.94 27.67
CA SER A 2 -10.05 -24.09 26.48
C SER A 2 -8.72 -24.25 25.74
N ASN A 3 -8.77 -24.55 24.45
CA ASN A 3 -7.61 -24.53 23.57
C ASN A 3 -7.05 -23.10 23.50
N ASN A 4 -6.01 -22.81 24.27
CA ASN A 4 -5.07 -21.74 23.95
C ASN A 4 -4.31 -22.16 22.68
N GLY A 5 -4.98 -22.08 21.53
CA GLY A 5 -4.45 -22.51 20.25
C GLY A 5 -3.30 -21.60 19.83
N HIS A 6 -2.07 -22.11 19.90
CA HIS A 6 -0.93 -21.50 19.23
C HIS A 6 -1.24 -21.39 17.72
N CYS A 7 -1.38 -20.17 17.20
CA CYS A 7 -1.52 -19.90 15.76
C CYS A 7 -0.16 -20.14 15.07
N ARG A 8 0.18 -21.41 14.91
CA ARG A 8 1.41 -21.87 14.25
C ARG A 8 1.18 -21.88 12.73
N PRO A 9 2.16 -21.46 11.90
CA PRO A 9 2.01 -21.52 10.46
C PRO A 9 1.75 -22.95 9.97
N PRO A 10 0.94 -23.14 8.91
CA PRO A 10 0.75 -24.44 8.33
C PRO A 10 2.08 -24.98 7.80
N GLN A 11 2.30 -26.29 7.95
CA GLN A 11 3.52 -26.96 7.50
C GLN A 11 4.83 -26.42 8.10
N PHE A 12 4.78 -25.73 9.25
CA PHE A 12 6.01 -25.25 9.90
C PHE A 12 7.00 -26.37 10.22
N ASP A 13 6.52 -27.56 10.59
CA ASP A 13 7.37 -28.75 10.79
C ASP A 13 8.11 -29.19 9.51
N VAL A 14 7.55 -28.92 8.33
CA VAL A 14 8.22 -29.19 7.05
C VAL A 14 9.37 -28.20 6.87
N LEU A 15 9.15 -26.91 7.16
CA LEU A 15 10.19 -25.89 7.11
C LEU A 15 11.34 -26.21 8.09
N LEU A 16 11.03 -26.67 9.30
CA LEU A 16 12.03 -27.09 10.30
C LEU A 16 12.88 -28.28 9.85
N LYS A 17 12.39 -29.13 8.93
CA LYS A 17 13.20 -30.21 8.34
C LYS A 17 14.25 -29.70 7.36
N PHE A 18 13.96 -28.59 6.67
CA PHE A 18 14.92 -27.94 5.77
C PHE A 18 15.90 -27.06 6.54
N ASP A 19 15.41 -26.36 7.56
CA ASP A 19 16.21 -25.47 8.38
C ASP A 19 15.77 -25.54 9.85
N TRP A 20 16.48 -26.35 10.62
CA TRP A 20 16.14 -26.62 12.02
C TRP A 20 16.42 -25.42 12.94
N TYR A 21 17.32 -24.48 12.56
CA TYR A 21 17.67 -23.32 13.39
C TYR A 21 16.47 -22.41 13.65
N LEU A 22 15.47 -22.44 12.77
CA LEU A 22 14.22 -21.70 12.89
C LEU A 22 13.39 -22.09 14.13
N VAL A 23 13.66 -23.24 14.77
CA VAL A 23 12.98 -23.65 16.01
C VAL A 23 13.17 -22.61 17.12
N HIS A 24 14.32 -21.95 17.19
CA HIS A 24 14.60 -20.91 18.18
C HIS A 24 13.79 -19.65 17.96
N PHE A 25 13.22 -19.47 16.77
CA PHE A 25 12.42 -18.31 16.37
C PHE A 25 10.93 -18.66 16.15
N GLU A 26 10.50 -19.87 16.51
CA GLU A 26 9.13 -20.34 16.32
C GLU A 26 8.08 -19.39 16.90
N ARG A 27 8.35 -18.82 18.09
CA ARG A 27 7.45 -17.85 18.73
C ARG A 27 7.26 -16.59 17.87
N GLU A 28 8.33 -16.07 17.31
CA GLU A 28 8.29 -14.88 16.46
C GLU A 28 7.64 -15.17 15.11
N ILE A 29 7.94 -16.32 14.50
CA ILE A 29 7.31 -16.76 13.26
C ILE A 29 5.80 -16.97 13.44
N SER A 30 5.39 -17.61 14.54
CA SER A 30 3.97 -17.81 14.87
C SER A 30 3.28 -16.47 15.15
N ARG A 31 3.96 -15.52 15.80
CA ARG A 31 3.44 -14.16 15.99
C ARG A 31 3.21 -13.44 14.65
N ARG A 32 4.19 -13.51 13.73
CA ARG A 32 4.06 -12.92 12.38
C ARG A 32 2.90 -13.53 11.60
N TYR A 33 2.74 -14.85 11.67
CA TYR A 33 1.62 -15.54 11.03
C TYR A 33 0.27 -15.19 11.64
N ALA A 34 0.19 -15.03 12.97
CA ALA A 34 -1.03 -14.57 13.63
C ALA A 34 -1.45 -13.15 13.20
N VAL A 35 -0.48 -12.24 13.03
CA VAL A 35 -0.75 -10.88 12.49
C VAL A 35 -1.28 -10.96 11.06
N PHE A 36 -0.67 -11.79 10.20
CA PHE A 36 -1.18 -12.03 8.85
C PHE A 36 -2.62 -12.55 8.86
N LYS A 37 -2.91 -13.52 9.72
CA LYS A 37 -4.25 -14.09 9.85
C LYS A 37 -5.28 -13.06 10.30
N ASP A 38 -4.96 -12.27 11.31
CA ASP A 38 -5.84 -11.18 11.78
C ASP A 38 -6.18 -10.19 10.67
N TYR A 39 -5.21 -9.78 9.84
CA TYR A 39 -5.48 -8.90 8.71
C TYR A 39 -6.33 -9.56 7.63
N LEU A 40 -6.05 -10.82 7.31
CA LEU A 40 -6.83 -11.56 6.33
C LEU A 40 -8.28 -11.73 6.80
N ASP A 41 -8.49 -12.10 8.06
CA ASP A 41 -9.81 -12.32 8.63
C ASP A 41 -10.62 -11.01 8.66
N ARG A 42 -10.00 -9.86 8.96
CA ARG A 42 -10.64 -8.54 8.88
C ARG A 42 -11.07 -8.18 7.45
N ILE A 43 -10.22 -8.46 6.46
CA ILE A 43 -10.56 -8.24 5.04
C ILE A 43 -11.74 -9.12 4.64
N GLU A 44 -11.70 -10.40 5.02
CA GLU A 44 -12.76 -11.35 4.67
C GLU A 44 -14.10 -10.96 5.34
N GLN A 45 -14.09 -10.51 6.59
CA GLN A 45 -15.29 -10.14 7.35
C GLN A 45 -15.89 -8.80 6.94
N HIS A 46 -15.05 -7.79 6.64
CA HIS A 46 -15.52 -6.41 6.56
C HIS A 46 -15.41 -5.76 5.17
N GLU A 47 -14.60 -6.31 4.27
CA GLU A 47 -14.39 -5.77 2.92
C GLU A 47 -15.04 -6.63 1.83
N GLY A 48 -15.88 -7.59 2.24
CA GLY A 48 -16.57 -8.50 1.33
C GLY A 48 -15.63 -9.50 0.64
N GLY A 49 -14.51 -9.80 1.29
CA GLY A 49 -13.53 -10.77 0.82
C GLY A 49 -12.28 -10.16 0.19
N LEU A 50 -11.20 -10.94 0.16
CA LEU A 50 -9.93 -10.53 -0.45
C LEU A 50 -10.08 -10.20 -1.95
N ASP A 51 -11.05 -10.83 -2.65
CA ASP A 51 -11.31 -10.57 -4.06
C ASP A 51 -11.81 -9.14 -4.30
N LYS A 52 -12.83 -8.70 -3.52
CA LYS A 52 -13.37 -7.34 -3.65
C LYS A 52 -12.40 -6.29 -3.15
N PHE A 53 -11.70 -6.57 -2.04
CA PHE A 53 -10.72 -5.66 -1.47
C PHE A 53 -9.61 -5.28 -2.46
N THR A 54 -9.18 -6.23 -3.29
CA THR A 54 -8.10 -6.05 -4.28
C THR A 54 -8.57 -5.48 -5.61
N LYS A 55 -9.85 -5.18 -5.77
CA LYS A 55 -10.44 -4.53 -6.96
C LYS A 55 -10.71 -3.04 -6.74
N GLY A 56 -9.91 -2.38 -5.89
CA GLY A 56 -10.03 -0.95 -5.60
C GLY A 56 -10.05 -0.09 -6.87
N TYR A 57 -9.26 -0.45 -7.88
CA TYR A 57 -9.16 0.27 -9.16
C TYR A 57 -10.45 0.23 -10.00
N GLU A 58 -11.44 -0.61 -9.69
CA GLU A 58 -12.72 -0.62 -10.41
C GLU A 58 -13.58 0.61 -10.06
N TYR A 59 -13.41 1.16 -8.85
CA TYR A 59 -14.22 2.26 -8.35
C TYR A 59 -13.42 3.49 -7.90
N PHE A 60 -12.19 3.34 -7.41
CA PHE A 60 -11.31 4.47 -7.11
C PHE A 60 -10.75 5.14 -8.37
N GLY A 61 -10.45 6.43 -8.24
CA GLY A 61 -10.00 7.28 -9.33
C GLY A 61 -11.17 7.87 -10.10
N ILE A 62 -10.91 8.22 -11.37
CA ILE A 62 -11.89 8.84 -12.28
C ILE A 62 -12.28 7.81 -13.32
N LYS A 63 -13.51 7.31 -13.25
CA LYS A 63 -13.96 6.14 -14.02
C LYS A 63 -15.20 6.47 -14.84
N LYS A 64 -15.19 6.02 -16.10
CA LYS A 64 -16.38 6.04 -16.95
C LYS A 64 -17.37 4.96 -16.47
N LEU A 65 -18.62 5.33 -16.26
CA LEU A 65 -19.72 4.43 -15.92
C LEU A 65 -20.36 3.81 -17.18
N PRO A 66 -21.07 2.68 -17.06
CA PRO A 66 -21.80 2.07 -18.17
C PRO A 66 -22.86 2.97 -18.82
N ASN A 67 -23.41 3.93 -18.07
CA ASN A 67 -24.36 4.93 -18.56
C ASN A 67 -23.68 6.14 -19.25
N ASN A 68 -22.37 6.04 -19.57
CA ASN A 68 -21.51 7.12 -20.07
C ASN A 68 -21.32 8.31 -19.12
N GLY A 69 -21.82 8.27 -17.89
CA GLY A 69 -21.41 9.20 -16.84
C GLY A 69 -19.95 8.97 -16.40
N VAL A 70 -19.45 9.84 -15.54
CA VAL A 70 -18.12 9.67 -14.90
C VAL A 70 -18.31 9.68 -13.39
N LYS A 71 -17.85 8.62 -12.72
CA LYS A 71 -17.77 8.55 -11.27
C LYS A 71 -16.33 8.77 -10.83
N CYS A 72 -16.15 9.65 -9.86
CA CYS A 72 -14.89 9.91 -9.21
C CYS A 72 -14.99 9.43 -7.77
N TYR A 73 -13.99 8.71 -7.30
CA TYR A 73 -13.94 8.23 -5.92
C TYR A 73 -12.51 8.29 -5.41
N GLU A 74 -12.28 9.01 -4.31
CA GLU A 74 -10.93 9.29 -3.79
C GLU A 74 -10.87 9.07 -2.29
N TRP A 75 -9.68 8.73 -1.79
CA TRP A 75 -9.37 8.73 -0.36
C TRP A 75 -8.43 9.91 -0.05
N ALA A 76 -8.91 10.83 0.77
CA ALA A 76 -8.18 12.04 1.16
C ALA A 76 -8.66 12.48 2.55
N PRO A 77 -8.29 11.74 3.61
CA PRO A 77 -8.83 11.97 4.95
C PRO A 77 -8.46 13.33 5.53
N GLY A 78 -7.26 13.82 5.23
CA GLY A 78 -6.78 15.11 5.65
C GLY A 78 -7.44 16.28 4.93
N ALA A 79 -8.03 16.08 3.75
CA ALA A 79 -8.58 17.18 2.96
C ALA A 79 -9.83 17.81 3.60
N ASP A 80 -9.96 19.13 3.44
CA ASP A 80 -11.13 19.88 3.89
C ASP A 80 -12.21 19.94 2.79
N ALA A 81 -11.78 19.96 1.52
CA ALA A 81 -12.66 19.83 0.35
C ALA A 81 -11.88 19.31 -0.87
N LEU A 82 -12.57 18.59 -1.77
CA LEU A 82 -12.04 18.20 -3.08
C LEU A 82 -12.93 18.75 -4.20
N TYR A 83 -12.31 19.11 -5.35
CA TYR A 83 -13.02 19.50 -6.57
C TYR A 83 -12.36 18.88 -7.79
N LEU A 84 -13.14 18.60 -8.83
CA LEU A 84 -12.61 18.16 -10.12
C LEU A 84 -12.56 19.35 -11.09
N LYS A 85 -11.44 19.49 -11.80
CA LYS A 85 -11.29 20.44 -12.90
C LYS A 85 -10.50 19.84 -14.07
N GLY A 86 -10.62 20.45 -15.24
CA GLY A 86 -9.85 20.07 -16.40
C GLY A 86 -10.30 20.78 -17.66
N ASP A 87 -9.90 20.26 -18.82
CA ASP A 87 -10.28 20.82 -20.11
C ASP A 87 -11.81 20.82 -20.30
N PHE A 88 -12.48 19.77 -19.82
CA PHE A 88 -13.93 19.57 -19.97
C PHE A 88 -14.79 20.69 -19.35
N ASN A 89 -14.23 21.45 -18.40
CA ASN A 89 -14.96 22.53 -17.72
C ASN A 89 -14.28 23.90 -17.84
N GLY A 90 -13.33 24.04 -18.78
CA GLY A 90 -12.58 25.28 -18.96
C GLY A 90 -11.77 25.67 -17.73
N TRP A 91 -11.25 24.68 -16.98
CA TRP A 91 -10.36 24.88 -15.83
C TRP A 91 -10.96 25.65 -14.63
N LYS A 92 -12.29 25.75 -14.54
CA LYS A 92 -12.97 26.33 -13.37
C LYS A 92 -12.74 25.44 -12.14
N GLN A 93 -12.22 26.02 -11.07
CA GLN A 93 -11.73 25.24 -9.92
C GLN A 93 -12.82 24.61 -9.04
N LYS A 94 -13.95 25.30 -8.85
CA LYS A 94 -14.94 24.96 -7.79
C LYS A 94 -16.30 24.51 -8.33
N GLU A 95 -16.38 24.22 -9.63
CA GLU A 95 -17.64 23.88 -10.30
C GLU A 95 -18.15 22.48 -9.95
N PHE A 96 -17.23 21.52 -9.75
CA PHE A 96 -17.56 20.13 -9.45
C PHE A 96 -16.98 19.69 -8.09
N PRO A 97 -17.63 20.05 -6.96
CA PRO A 97 -17.21 19.63 -5.63
C PRO A 97 -17.51 18.14 -5.39
N TYR A 98 -16.58 17.44 -4.75
CA TYR A 98 -16.84 16.10 -4.24
C TYR A 98 -17.65 16.17 -2.95
N LYS A 99 -18.51 15.19 -2.76
CA LYS A 99 -19.20 14.91 -1.51
C LYS A 99 -18.28 14.13 -0.59
N LYS A 100 -18.04 14.65 0.62
CA LYS A 100 -17.30 13.94 1.68
C LYS A 100 -18.15 12.77 2.18
N LEU A 101 -17.54 11.60 2.25
CA LEU A 101 -18.11 10.39 2.83
C LEU A 101 -17.43 10.08 4.18
N GLU A 102 -17.92 9.02 4.82
CA GLU A 102 -17.25 8.45 5.98
C GLU A 102 -15.82 8.00 5.63
N PHE A 103 -14.99 7.84 6.66
CA PHE A 103 -13.63 7.31 6.51
C PHE A 103 -12.76 8.11 5.54
N GLY A 104 -12.97 9.44 5.46
CA GLY A 104 -12.14 10.32 4.64
C GLY A 104 -12.20 10.02 3.14
N ARG A 105 -13.23 9.29 2.70
CA ARG A 105 -13.49 9.01 1.29
C ARG A 105 -14.33 10.13 0.68
N TRP A 106 -14.28 10.27 -0.62
CA TRP A 106 -14.93 11.35 -1.35
C TRP A 106 -15.50 10.82 -2.66
N GLU A 107 -16.70 11.26 -3.03
CA GLU A 107 -17.33 10.87 -4.29
C GLU A 107 -17.83 12.08 -5.09
N LEU A 108 -17.80 11.96 -6.41
CA LEU A 108 -18.41 12.90 -7.36
C LEU A 108 -18.96 12.08 -8.53
N GLU A 109 -20.15 12.42 -9.00
CA GLU A 109 -20.72 11.82 -10.20
C GLU A 109 -21.08 12.93 -11.20
N LEU A 110 -20.55 12.80 -12.42
CA LEU A 110 -20.89 13.64 -13.55
C LEU A 110 -21.86 12.87 -14.45
N PRO A 111 -23.08 13.39 -14.68
CA PRO A 111 -24.02 12.75 -15.61
C PRO A 111 -23.46 12.80 -17.04
N PRO A 112 -23.92 11.89 -17.92
CA PRO A 112 -23.63 12.00 -19.36
C PRO A 112 -24.10 13.34 -19.92
N LYS A 113 -23.46 13.79 -21.00
CA LYS A 113 -23.91 14.99 -21.74
C LYS A 113 -25.33 14.75 -22.29
N PRO A 114 -26.09 15.81 -22.64
CA PRO A 114 -27.45 15.66 -23.18
C PRO A 114 -27.54 14.79 -24.44
N ASP A 115 -26.44 14.64 -25.18
CA ASP A 115 -26.32 13.75 -26.35
C ASP A 115 -26.01 12.27 -25.99
N GLY A 116 -25.91 11.95 -24.69
CA GLY A 116 -25.58 10.63 -24.17
C GLY A 116 -24.07 10.31 -24.18
N SER A 117 -23.21 11.23 -24.60
CA SER A 117 -21.76 11.04 -24.63
C SER A 117 -21.12 11.30 -23.26
N CYS A 118 -19.85 10.90 -23.13
CA CYS A 118 -19.08 11.06 -21.90
C CYS A 118 -18.88 12.56 -21.59
N PRO A 119 -19.05 13.00 -20.32
CA PRO A 119 -18.83 14.40 -19.94
C PRO A 119 -17.37 14.84 -20.12
N ILE A 120 -16.43 13.90 -20.05
CA ILE A 120 -15.00 14.13 -20.24
C ILE A 120 -14.55 13.41 -21.50
N ASP A 121 -13.93 14.14 -22.42
CA ASP A 121 -13.46 13.57 -23.68
C ASP A 121 -12.15 12.79 -23.48
N HIS A 122 -11.93 11.78 -24.30
CA HIS A 122 -10.67 11.03 -24.28
C HIS A 122 -9.49 11.98 -24.56
N MET A 123 -8.39 11.80 -23.81
CA MET A 123 -7.17 12.62 -23.88
C MET A 123 -7.30 14.02 -23.27
N SER A 124 -8.44 14.37 -22.67
CA SER A 124 -8.56 15.60 -21.88
C SER A 124 -7.67 15.56 -20.64
N VAL A 125 -7.10 16.71 -20.29
CA VAL A 125 -6.34 16.90 -19.06
C VAL A 125 -7.29 17.11 -17.88
N LEU A 126 -7.00 16.44 -16.77
CA LEU A 126 -7.72 16.52 -15.51
C LEU A 126 -6.78 16.84 -14.35
N LYS A 127 -7.34 17.46 -13.31
CA LYS A 127 -6.71 17.60 -12.00
C LYS A 127 -7.77 17.57 -10.89
N VAL A 128 -7.36 17.10 -9.73
CA VAL A 128 -8.13 17.21 -8.49
C VAL A 128 -7.59 18.39 -7.70
N VAL A 129 -8.47 19.33 -7.35
CA VAL A 129 -8.16 20.43 -6.44
C VAL A 129 -8.37 19.94 -5.02
N VAL A 130 -7.31 19.97 -4.22
CA VAL A 130 -7.32 19.56 -2.81
C VAL A 130 -7.20 20.79 -1.94
N LYS A 131 -8.21 21.08 -1.12
CA LYS A 131 -8.19 22.19 -0.16
C LYS A 131 -7.77 21.69 1.23
N LYS A 132 -6.79 22.36 1.83
CA LYS A 132 -6.36 22.14 3.22
C LYS A 132 -6.00 23.46 3.90
N GLY A 133 -6.77 23.85 4.91
CA GLY A 133 -6.72 25.17 5.53
C GLY A 133 -6.98 26.26 4.48
N ASP A 134 -6.07 27.24 4.44
CA ASP A 134 -6.10 28.32 3.46
C ASP A 134 -5.43 27.96 2.13
N ASN A 135 -4.85 26.76 2.02
CA ASN A 135 -4.13 26.31 0.82
C ASN A 135 -5.01 25.48 -0.09
N GLU A 136 -4.84 25.67 -1.40
CA GLU A 136 -5.44 24.85 -2.45
C GLU A 136 -4.33 24.29 -3.35
N TYR A 137 -4.36 22.98 -3.59
CA TYR A 137 -3.34 22.27 -4.36
C TYR A 137 -3.94 21.59 -5.57
N ASP A 138 -3.22 21.66 -6.68
CA ASP A 138 -3.51 20.91 -7.90
C ASP A 138 -2.78 19.57 -7.86
N LYS A 139 -3.54 18.47 -7.86
CA LYS A 139 -3.00 17.12 -7.69
C LYS A 139 -3.52 16.15 -8.76
N LEU A 140 -2.78 15.05 -8.95
CA LEU A 140 -3.16 13.93 -9.81
C LEU A 140 -3.71 12.79 -8.95
N SER A 141 -4.82 12.19 -9.34
CA SER A 141 -5.41 11.06 -8.60
C SER A 141 -4.36 9.98 -8.32
N PRO A 142 -4.27 9.44 -7.09
CA PRO A 142 -3.43 8.28 -6.77
C PRO A 142 -3.69 7.08 -7.71
N TRP A 143 -4.91 7.01 -8.24
CA TRP A 143 -5.43 5.94 -9.10
C TRP A 143 -5.42 6.34 -10.59
N ALA A 144 -4.69 7.38 -10.97
CA ALA A 144 -4.54 7.78 -12.36
C ALA A 144 -3.93 6.63 -13.19
N THR A 145 -4.62 6.26 -14.26
CA THR A 145 -4.20 5.17 -15.17
C THR A 145 -3.29 5.65 -16.30
N TYR A 146 -3.27 6.96 -16.55
CA TYR A 146 -2.38 7.58 -17.51
C TYR A 146 -2.10 9.02 -17.12
N VAL A 147 -0.82 9.37 -17.10
CA VAL A 147 -0.35 10.73 -16.90
C VAL A 147 0.65 11.03 -17.99
N ASN A 148 0.72 12.26 -18.48
CA ASN A 148 1.65 12.65 -19.53
C ASN A 148 2.07 14.11 -19.32
N ARG A 149 3.20 14.49 -19.92
CA ARG A 149 3.66 15.88 -19.99
C ARG A 149 3.61 16.38 -21.43
N THR A 150 3.39 17.67 -21.60
CA THR A 150 3.69 18.32 -22.89
C THR A 150 5.20 18.47 -23.04
N LYS A 151 5.70 18.70 -24.26
CA LYS A 151 7.15 18.84 -24.49
C LYS A 151 7.72 20.09 -23.81
N GLU A 152 6.85 21.06 -23.55
CA GLU A 152 7.17 22.38 -23.02
C GLU A 152 7.12 22.42 -21.48
N ASN A 153 6.43 21.47 -20.83
CA ASN A 153 6.22 21.46 -19.39
C ASN A 153 7.00 20.34 -18.69
N VAL A 154 7.54 20.66 -17.51
CA VAL A 154 8.20 19.68 -16.64
C VAL A 154 7.19 18.87 -15.82
N ILE A 155 6.04 19.48 -15.52
CA ILE A 155 5.00 18.91 -14.66
C ILE A 155 4.13 17.95 -15.47
N TYR A 156 3.84 16.79 -14.87
CA TYR A 156 2.92 15.82 -15.45
C TYR A 156 1.46 16.18 -15.18
N HIS A 157 0.60 15.77 -16.11
CA HIS A 157 -0.82 15.99 -16.10
C HIS A 157 -1.56 14.65 -16.15
N GLN A 158 -2.64 14.50 -15.39
CA GLN A 158 -3.51 13.34 -15.50
C GLN A 158 -4.32 13.45 -16.78
N ILE A 159 -4.27 12.39 -17.59
CA ILE A 159 -4.96 12.32 -18.87
C ILE A 159 -6.12 11.35 -18.73
N PHE A 160 -7.32 11.77 -19.17
CA PHE A 160 -8.48 10.89 -19.19
C PHE A 160 -8.34 9.85 -20.30
N TYR A 161 -7.81 8.68 -19.95
CA TYR A 161 -7.57 7.58 -20.87
C TYR A 161 -8.80 6.67 -20.98
N ASN A 162 -9.63 6.93 -22.01
CA ASN A 162 -10.83 6.19 -22.35
C ASN A 162 -10.90 6.04 -23.89
N PRO A 163 -10.02 5.22 -24.49
CA PRO A 163 -9.96 5.08 -25.95
C PRO A 163 -11.29 4.53 -26.49
N PRO A 164 -11.80 5.04 -27.63
CA PRO A 164 -13.03 4.53 -28.23
C PRO A 164 -12.98 3.04 -28.57
N ASN A 165 -11.79 2.55 -28.92
CA ASN A 165 -11.52 1.15 -29.21
C ASN A 165 -10.40 0.65 -28.28
N PRO A 166 -10.73 0.17 -27.06
CA PRO A 166 -9.74 -0.38 -26.13
C PRO A 166 -9.03 -1.60 -26.73
N TYR A 167 -7.75 -1.76 -26.40
CA TYR A 167 -7.00 -2.94 -26.81
C TYR A 167 -7.62 -4.22 -26.23
N LYS A 168 -7.74 -5.25 -27.07
CA LYS A 168 -8.19 -6.59 -26.67
C LYS A 168 -7.06 -7.57 -26.90
N PHE A 169 -6.63 -8.25 -25.83
CA PHE A 169 -5.62 -9.31 -25.91
C PHE A 169 -6.09 -10.42 -26.86
N GLN A 170 -5.17 -10.85 -27.73
CA GLN A 170 -5.42 -11.88 -28.73
C GLN A 170 -4.86 -13.23 -28.27
N PHE A 171 -3.85 -13.22 -27.42
CA PHE A 171 -3.17 -14.42 -26.94
C PHE A 171 -3.45 -14.65 -25.44
N ASN A 172 -3.54 -15.93 -25.07
CA ASN A 172 -3.63 -16.31 -23.66
C ASN A 172 -2.26 -16.19 -23.00
N ARG A 173 -2.27 -16.03 -21.67
CA ARG A 173 -1.05 -16.04 -20.87
C ARG A 173 -0.25 -17.31 -21.06
N VAL A 174 1.07 -17.16 -20.95
CA VAL A 174 2.01 -18.26 -21.10
C VAL A 174 2.01 -19.08 -19.81
N LYS A 175 1.99 -20.42 -19.93
CA LYS A 175 2.12 -21.29 -18.76
C LYS A 175 3.46 -21.06 -18.07
N LYS A 176 3.45 -21.13 -16.73
CA LYS A 176 4.66 -20.98 -15.93
C LYS A 176 5.78 -21.93 -16.41
N PRO A 177 6.94 -21.41 -16.85
CA PRO A 177 8.02 -22.26 -17.31
C PRO A 177 8.66 -23.03 -16.13
N ARG A 178 9.17 -24.22 -16.41
CA ARG A 178 9.86 -25.06 -15.40
C ARG A 178 11.05 -24.36 -14.74
N ALA A 179 11.77 -23.55 -15.49
CA ALA A 179 12.87 -22.72 -15.02
C ALA A 179 12.88 -21.40 -15.79
N LEU A 180 13.12 -20.30 -15.10
CA LEU A 180 13.18 -18.96 -15.69
C LEU A 180 14.58 -18.67 -16.23
N ARG A 181 14.64 -18.26 -17.49
CA ARG A 181 15.79 -17.63 -18.13
C ARG A 181 15.33 -16.22 -18.46
N ILE A 182 15.67 -15.30 -17.57
CA ILE A 182 15.14 -13.94 -17.54
C ILE A 182 16.05 -13.02 -18.34
N TYR A 183 15.47 -12.32 -19.31
CA TYR A 183 16.09 -11.16 -19.95
C TYR A 183 15.59 -9.90 -19.25
N GLU A 184 16.41 -9.28 -18.42
CA GLU A 184 16.09 -8.00 -17.80
C GLU A 184 16.25 -6.86 -18.80
N CYS A 185 15.27 -5.97 -18.86
CA CYS A 185 15.23 -4.93 -19.89
C CYS A 185 14.53 -3.66 -19.44
N HIS A 186 14.85 -2.57 -20.14
CA HIS A 186 14.22 -1.27 -20.01
C HIS A 186 13.81 -0.79 -21.41
N VAL A 187 12.53 -0.50 -21.62
CA VAL A 187 11.95 -0.16 -22.94
C VAL A 187 12.64 1.07 -23.54
N GLY A 188 12.73 2.16 -22.78
CA GLY A 188 13.24 3.43 -23.29
C GLY A 188 14.68 3.45 -23.83
N ILE A 189 15.55 2.52 -23.40
CA ILE A 189 16.95 2.43 -23.84
C ILE A 189 17.21 1.26 -24.79
N SER A 190 16.14 0.67 -25.33
CA SER A 190 16.22 -0.57 -26.12
C SER A 190 16.61 -0.39 -27.59
N SER A 191 16.72 0.86 -28.06
CA SER A 191 17.12 1.19 -29.43
C SER A 191 18.54 1.77 -29.47
N TRP A 192 19.19 1.71 -30.63
CA TRP A 192 20.47 2.39 -30.88
C TRP A 192 20.33 3.90 -31.08
N GLU A 193 19.10 4.41 -31.23
CA GLU A 193 18.85 5.83 -31.42
C GLU A 193 19.03 6.57 -30.09
N GLY A 194 19.61 7.77 -30.13
CA GLY A 194 19.77 8.65 -28.96
C GLY A 194 18.46 9.30 -28.49
N LYS A 195 17.38 8.50 -28.38
CA LYS A 195 16.04 8.92 -27.98
C LYS A 195 15.39 7.83 -27.13
N VAL A 196 14.32 8.18 -26.42
CA VAL A 196 13.52 7.20 -25.69
C VAL A 196 12.75 6.33 -26.70
N ALA A 197 13.02 5.03 -26.71
CA ALA A 197 12.31 4.06 -27.53
C ALA A 197 10.91 3.74 -26.95
N ASP A 198 10.00 3.30 -27.82
CA ASP A 198 8.61 3.04 -27.49
C ASP A 198 8.27 1.54 -27.34
N TYR A 199 7.10 1.25 -26.76
CA TYR A 199 6.62 -0.12 -26.53
C TYR A 199 6.46 -0.91 -27.84
N ARG A 200 6.04 -0.26 -28.93
CA ARG A 200 5.86 -0.91 -30.24
C ARG A 200 7.21 -1.34 -30.81
N HIS A 201 8.21 -0.47 -30.75
CA HIS A 201 9.57 -0.77 -31.14
C HIS A 201 10.11 -1.98 -30.36
N PHE A 202 9.93 -1.99 -29.04
CA PHE A 202 10.36 -3.10 -28.20
C PHE A 202 9.67 -4.41 -28.60
N ALA A 203 8.35 -4.36 -28.76
CA ALA A 203 7.53 -5.50 -29.15
C ALA A 203 7.97 -6.11 -30.50
N ASP A 204 8.15 -5.27 -31.51
CA ASP A 204 8.35 -5.73 -32.88
C ASP A 204 9.82 -6.05 -33.20
N ASN A 205 10.78 -5.43 -32.50
CA ASN A 205 12.21 -5.57 -32.80
C ASN A 205 13.02 -6.30 -31.72
N ILE A 206 12.67 -6.11 -30.45
CA ILE A 206 13.48 -6.59 -29.32
C ILE A 206 13.00 -7.95 -28.83
N ILE A 207 11.68 -8.17 -28.71
CA ILE A 207 11.13 -9.48 -28.32
C ILE A 207 11.60 -10.61 -29.26
N PRO A 208 11.59 -10.46 -30.60
CA PRO A 208 12.12 -11.51 -31.49
C PRO A 208 13.60 -11.83 -31.25
N ARG A 209 14.40 -10.82 -30.88
CA ARG A 209 15.81 -11.01 -30.52
C ARG A 209 15.97 -11.80 -29.22
N ILE A 210 15.17 -11.48 -28.20
CA ILE A 210 15.15 -12.18 -26.91
C ILE A 210 14.80 -13.66 -27.12
N VAL A 211 13.77 -13.93 -27.93
CA VAL A 211 13.35 -15.29 -28.29
C VAL A 211 14.48 -16.05 -28.99
N LYS A 212 15.15 -15.42 -29.98
CA LYS A 212 16.27 -16.03 -30.71
C LYS A 212 17.45 -16.41 -29.80
N GLN A 213 17.65 -15.69 -28.70
CA GLN A 213 18.68 -15.98 -27.71
C GLN A 213 18.31 -17.12 -26.73
N GLY A 214 17.07 -17.61 -26.77
CA GLY A 214 16.62 -18.75 -25.97
C GLY A 214 16.09 -18.42 -24.57
N TYR A 215 15.94 -17.12 -24.26
CA TYR A 215 15.22 -16.68 -23.06
C TYR A 215 13.74 -17.07 -23.16
N ASN A 216 13.14 -17.40 -22.02
CA ASN A 216 11.70 -17.72 -21.94
C ASN A 216 10.92 -16.73 -21.06
N SER A 217 11.61 -15.76 -20.47
CA SER A 217 10.98 -14.74 -19.66
C SER A 217 11.67 -13.39 -19.79
N ILE A 218 10.91 -12.31 -19.62
CA ILE A 218 11.38 -10.93 -19.59
C ILE A 218 11.12 -10.36 -18.19
N GLN A 219 12.12 -9.66 -17.63
CA GLN A 219 11.90 -8.76 -16.49
C GLN A 219 11.84 -7.34 -17.03
N LEU A 220 10.68 -6.70 -16.88
CA LEU A 220 10.41 -5.40 -17.45
C LEU A 220 10.51 -4.31 -16.39
N MET A 221 11.55 -3.49 -16.52
CA MET A 221 11.83 -2.39 -15.60
C MET A 221 11.13 -1.10 -16.02
N ALA A 222 10.99 -0.18 -15.07
CA ALA A 222 10.61 1.21 -15.30
C ALA A 222 9.26 1.41 -16.01
N VAL A 223 8.27 0.55 -15.74
CA VAL A 223 6.92 0.64 -16.33
C VAL A 223 5.99 1.51 -15.50
N MET A 224 5.99 1.37 -14.17
CA MET A 224 5.24 2.28 -13.30
C MET A 224 5.73 3.71 -13.53
N GLU A 225 4.80 4.65 -13.68
CA GLU A 225 5.19 5.99 -14.07
C GLU A 225 6.07 6.66 -13.02
N HIS A 226 7.14 7.29 -13.52
CA HIS A 226 8.18 7.95 -12.73
C HIS A 226 8.59 9.23 -13.47
N VAL A 227 8.57 10.39 -12.79
CA VAL A 227 8.88 11.68 -13.43
C VAL A 227 10.38 11.84 -13.71
N TYR A 228 11.24 11.29 -12.86
CA TYR A 228 12.69 11.37 -13.04
C TYR A 228 13.20 10.18 -13.84
N TYR A 229 13.44 10.36 -15.14
CA TYR A 229 13.84 9.27 -16.05
C TYR A 229 15.15 8.57 -15.63
N ALA A 230 16.11 9.34 -15.10
CA ALA A 230 17.38 8.79 -14.62
C ALA A 230 17.26 8.07 -13.26
N SER A 231 16.06 8.00 -12.66
CA SER A 231 15.79 7.07 -11.55
C SER A 231 15.72 5.62 -11.99
N PHE A 232 15.72 5.35 -13.31
CA PHE A 232 15.61 4.00 -13.87
C PHE A 232 14.32 3.27 -13.45
N GLY A 233 13.26 4.03 -13.13
CA GLY A 233 11.97 3.50 -12.69
C GLY A 233 11.75 3.48 -11.18
N TYR A 234 12.80 3.69 -10.36
CA TYR A 234 12.69 3.53 -8.91
C TYR A 234 11.95 4.68 -8.21
N GLN A 235 11.89 5.89 -8.80
CA GLN A 235 11.19 7.03 -8.21
C GLN A 235 9.76 7.16 -8.76
N VAL A 236 8.91 6.20 -8.39
CA VAL A 236 7.51 6.12 -8.85
C VAL A 236 6.67 7.30 -8.34
N THR A 237 5.88 7.88 -9.23
CA THR A 237 4.97 9.00 -8.96
C THR A 237 3.50 8.62 -9.11
N SER A 238 3.14 7.82 -10.13
CA SER A 238 1.77 7.37 -10.38
C SER A 238 1.72 5.85 -10.55
N PHE A 239 1.24 5.17 -9.51
CA PHE A 239 1.40 3.72 -9.34
C PHE A 239 0.57 2.88 -10.33
N PHE A 240 -0.57 3.40 -10.78
CA PHE A 240 -1.47 2.72 -11.74
C PHE A 240 -1.20 3.12 -13.19
N ALA A 241 -0.30 4.07 -13.44
CA ALA A 241 -0.01 4.57 -14.78
C ALA A 241 1.16 3.81 -15.41
N ALA A 242 0.94 3.28 -16.61
CA ALA A 242 2.03 2.85 -17.48
C ALA A 242 2.79 4.08 -17.98
N SER A 243 4.12 4.05 -17.93
CA SER A 243 4.93 5.21 -18.24
C SER A 243 4.67 5.72 -19.65
N SER A 244 4.23 6.96 -19.73
CA SER A 244 3.82 7.64 -20.97
C SER A 244 4.96 7.88 -21.93
N ARG A 245 6.22 7.82 -21.46
CA ARG A 245 7.40 8.02 -22.30
C ARG A 245 7.53 7.00 -23.42
N TYR A 246 7.02 5.79 -23.21
CA TYR A 246 7.14 4.71 -24.18
C TYR A 246 5.86 4.51 -25.02
N GLY A 247 4.81 5.29 -24.76
CA GLY A 247 3.53 5.21 -25.47
C GLY A 247 2.32 5.19 -24.53
N PRO A 248 1.09 5.17 -25.10
CA PRO A 248 -0.14 4.98 -24.35
C PRO A 248 -0.25 3.57 -23.71
N PRO A 249 -1.11 3.39 -22.70
CA PRO A 249 -1.37 2.09 -22.05
C PRO A 249 -1.63 0.93 -23.01
N ASP A 250 -2.36 1.16 -24.10
CA ASP A 250 -2.68 0.10 -25.07
C ASP A 250 -1.44 -0.42 -25.83
N ASP A 251 -0.39 0.38 -25.94
CA ASP A 251 0.87 -0.06 -26.56
C ASP A 251 1.66 -0.99 -25.62
N LEU A 252 1.56 -0.80 -24.30
CA LEU A 252 2.07 -1.76 -23.33
C LEU A 252 1.31 -3.09 -23.41
N LYS A 253 -0.02 -3.04 -23.51
CA LYS A 253 -0.84 -4.25 -23.71
C LYS A 253 -0.44 -5.00 -24.97
N TYR A 254 -0.26 -4.27 -26.09
CA TYR A 254 0.25 -4.85 -27.33
C TYR A 254 1.61 -5.54 -27.12
N MET A 255 2.54 -4.90 -26.42
CA MET A 255 3.86 -5.47 -26.17
C MET A 255 3.80 -6.76 -25.34
N VAL A 256 2.99 -6.80 -24.29
CA VAL A 256 2.80 -8.01 -23.47
C VAL A 256 2.13 -9.12 -24.30
N ASP A 257 1.09 -8.79 -25.08
CA ASP A 257 0.40 -9.74 -25.97
C ASP A 257 1.36 -10.31 -27.04
N LYS A 258 2.28 -9.49 -27.56
CA LYS A 258 3.35 -9.94 -28.46
C LYS A 258 4.39 -10.84 -27.79
N ALA A 259 4.71 -10.59 -26.52
CA ALA A 259 5.55 -11.50 -25.74
C ALA A 259 4.86 -12.86 -25.61
N HIS A 260 3.57 -12.86 -25.26
CA HIS A 260 2.77 -14.07 -25.11
C HIS A 260 2.60 -14.84 -26.42
N GLU A 261 2.41 -14.16 -27.56
CA GLU A 261 2.43 -14.77 -28.90
C GLU A 261 3.70 -15.61 -29.12
N LYS A 262 4.85 -15.14 -28.61
CA LYS A 262 6.15 -15.83 -28.73
C LYS A 262 6.44 -16.79 -27.58
N GLY A 263 5.49 -17.03 -26.68
CA GLY A 263 5.67 -17.91 -25.53
C GLY A 263 6.64 -17.35 -24.47
N ILE A 264 6.78 -16.02 -24.41
CA ILE A 264 7.61 -15.33 -23.41
C ILE A 264 6.76 -14.93 -22.22
N TYR A 265 7.19 -15.36 -21.03
CA TYR A 265 6.60 -15.00 -19.75
C TYR A 265 7.08 -13.61 -19.31
N VAL A 266 6.20 -12.69 -18.92
CA VAL A 266 6.54 -11.29 -18.66
C VAL A 266 6.37 -10.94 -17.18
N LEU A 267 7.46 -10.55 -16.53
CA LEU A 267 7.50 -10.09 -15.16
C LEU A 267 7.60 -8.56 -15.13
N LEU A 268 6.95 -7.94 -14.16
CA LEU A 268 7.01 -6.49 -13.92
C LEU A 268 7.86 -6.16 -12.67
N ASP A 269 8.70 -5.13 -12.74
CA ASP A 269 9.25 -4.50 -11.54
C ASP A 269 8.16 -3.74 -10.79
N ILE A 270 7.90 -4.16 -9.55
CA ILE A 270 6.96 -3.49 -8.65
C ILE A 270 7.73 -2.76 -7.56
N VAL A 271 7.64 -1.43 -7.58
CA VAL A 271 8.30 -0.55 -6.62
C VAL A 271 7.29 -0.14 -5.55
N HIS A 272 7.08 -1.02 -4.58
CA HIS A 272 6.23 -0.76 -3.42
C HIS A 272 7.04 -0.48 -2.15
N SER A 273 8.36 -0.40 -2.24
CA SER A 273 9.24 -0.10 -1.11
C SER A 273 9.18 1.35 -0.67
N HIS A 274 8.99 2.27 -1.61
CA HIS A 274 8.94 3.71 -1.38
C HIS A 274 8.17 4.41 -2.52
N ALA A 275 7.93 5.71 -2.37
CA ALA A 275 7.38 6.58 -3.40
C ALA A 275 8.23 7.85 -3.56
N SER A 276 8.20 8.46 -4.74
CA SER A 276 8.84 9.75 -4.96
C SER A 276 8.30 10.83 -4.01
N LYS A 277 9.18 11.73 -3.59
CA LYS A 277 8.80 12.90 -2.78
C LYS A 277 8.07 14.00 -3.57
N ASN A 278 7.89 13.83 -4.88
CA ASN A 278 7.16 14.77 -5.73
C ASN A 278 5.74 15.00 -5.19
N THR A 279 5.39 16.26 -4.93
CA THR A 279 4.08 16.65 -4.41
C THR A 279 3.11 17.10 -5.50
N VAL A 280 3.57 17.66 -6.61
CA VAL A 280 2.68 18.22 -7.65
C VAL A 280 2.12 17.12 -8.54
N ASP A 281 2.98 16.17 -8.94
CA ASP A 281 2.69 15.10 -9.89
C ASP A 281 2.95 13.70 -9.32
N GLY A 282 3.15 13.60 -7.99
CA GLY A 282 3.33 12.34 -7.28
C GLY A 282 2.34 12.18 -6.13
N LEU A 283 2.45 11.05 -5.45
CA LEU A 283 1.58 10.66 -4.34
C LEU A 283 1.84 11.48 -3.05
N ASN A 284 2.98 12.15 -2.96
CA ASN A 284 3.37 12.88 -1.75
C ASN A 284 2.43 14.04 -1.43
N GLN A 285 2.03 14.15 -0.16
CA GLN A 285 1.11 15.17 0.33
C GLN A 285 -0.18 15.30 -0.50
N TRP A 286 -0.69 14.17 -1.00
CA TRP A 286 -1.88 14.12 -1.86
C TRP A 286 -3.07 14.86 -1.22
N ASP A 287 -3.41 14.57 0.03
CA ASP A 287 -4.52 15.20 0.76
C ASP A 287 -4.15 16.50 1.49
N GLY A 288 -2.96 17.04 1.19
CA GLY A 288 -2.38 18.21 1.88
C GLY A 288 -1.69 17.90 3.21
N THR A 289 -1.63 16.64 3.64
CA THR A 289 -0.92 16.22 4.87
C THR A 289 0.30 15.36 4.55
N ASN A 290 1.23 15.22 5.50
CA ASN A 290 2.39 14.35 5.32
C ASN A 290 2.05 12.86 5.51
N GLY A 291 0.99 12.52 6.24
CA GLY A 291 0.72 11.18 6.76
C GLY A 291 -0.33 10.34 6.03
N CYS A 292 -0.82 10.73 4.85
CA CYS A 292 -1.88 10.02 4.12
C CYS A 292 -1.52 8.56 3.78
N TYR A 293 -0.79 8.31 2.69
CA TYR A 293 -0.30 6.97 2.34
C TYR A 293 1.01 6.58 3.04
N PHE A 294 1.62 7.53 3.76
CA PHE A 294 2.98 7.44 4.28
C PHE A 294 2.98 7.62 5.79
N HIS A 295 4.04 7.18 6.46
CA HIS A 295 4.21 7.57 7.86
C HIS A 295 4.44 9.09 7.96
N ASP A 296 3.86 9.71 8.99
CA ASP A 296 3.91 11.17 9.21
C ASP A 296 5.18 11.62 9.95
N ASN A 297 5.89 10.68 10.59
CA ASN A 297 7.11 10.94 11.36
C ASN A 297 8.37 10.60 10.57
N TYR A 298 9.53 10.57 11.25
CA TYR A 298 10.83 10.25 10.63
C TYR A 298 10.85 8.90 9.89
N ARG A 299 10.01 7.93 10.29
CA ARG A 299 9.88 6.63 9.59
C ARG A 299 9.31 6.78 8.18
N GLY A 300 8.66 7.89 7.90
CA GLY A 300 8.04 8.20 6.61
C GLY A 300 9.01 8.70 5.54
N PHE A 301 10.31 8.75 5.83
CA PHE A 301 11.33 9.28 4.95
C PHE A 301 12.51 8.32 4.84
N HIS A 302 13.04 8.14 3.63
CA HIS A 302 14.23 7.33 3.38
C HIS A 302 15.41 8.21 2.98
N ASP A 303 16.33 8.44 3.92
CA ASP A 303 17.38 9.46 3.79
C ASP A 303 18.26 9.31 2.53
N LEU A 304 18.71 8.09 2.21
CA LEU A 304 19.60 7.87 1.07
C LEU A 304 18.91 7.96 -0.28
N TRP A 305 17.59 7.72 -0.33
CA TRP A 305 16.82 7.70 -1.56
C TRP A 305 15.99 8.96 -1.74
N ASP A 306 15.98 9.83 -0.73
CA ASP A 306 15.28 11.11 -0.72
C ASP A 306 13.80 10.94 -1.11
N SER A 307 13.16 9.94 -0.49
CA SER A 307 11.84 9.42 -0.86
C SER A 307 10.92 9.21 0.35
N ARG A 308 9.64 8.90 0.10
CA ARG A 308 8.63 8.64 1.14
C ARG A 308 8.42 7.14 1.36
N MET A 309 8.24 6.75 2.62
CA MET A 309 7.98 5.36 3.02
C MET A 309 6.51 5.13 3.33
N PHE A 310 5.93 4.10 2.71
CA PHE A 310 4.55 3.71 2.90
C PHE A 310 4.26 3.31 4.34
N ASN A 311 3.06 3.65 4.78
CA ASN A 311 2.51 3.11 6.01
C ASN A 311 1.73 1.82 5.69
N TYR A 312 2.42 0.68 5.71
CA TYR A 312 1.83 -0.63 5.36
C TYR A 312 0.79 -1.12 6.37
N THR A 313 0.82 -0.59 7.59
CA THR A 313 -0.23 -0.87 8.57
C THR A 313 -0.50 0.36 9.42
N ASP A 314 -1.72 0.87 9.36
CA ASP A 314 -2.17 1.87 10.30
C ASP A 314 -2.55 1.20 11.63
N ARG A 315 -1.55 0.68 12.37
CA ARG A 315 -1.79 0.14 13.72
C ARG A 315 -2.41 1.23 14.59
N VAL A 316 -3.62 0.96 15.07
CA VAL A 316 -4.02 1.43 16.40
C VAL A 316 -3.45 0.41 17.39
N PHE A 317 -2.65 0.88 18.34
CA PHE A 317 -2.59 0.18 19.63
C PHE A 317 -4.02 0.17 20.18
N MET A 318 -4.75 -0.92 20.00
CA MET A 318 -6.00 -1.13 20.73
C MET A 318 -5.62 -1.32 22.19
N ILE A 319 -5.73 -0.25 22.98
CA ILE A 319 -6.13 -0.42 24.37
C ILE A 319 -7.59 -0.89 24.28
N PRO A 320 -7.95 -2.10 24.75
CA PRO A 320 -9.33 -2.50 24.80
C PRO A 320 -10.10 -1.44 25.60
N THR A 321 -11.10 -0.80 25.00
CA THR A 321 -11.95 0.16 25.72
C THR A 321 -12.78 -0.52 26.80
N SER A 322 -12.91 -1.85 26.73
CA SER A 322 -13.37 -2.71 27.82
C SER A 322 -12.29 -3.74 28.17
N ILE A 323 -11.32 -3.32 28.99
CA ILE A 323 -10.64 -4.31 29.82
C ILE A 323 -11.67 -4.68 30.89
N ASP A 324 -12.11 -5.95 30.92
CA ASP A 324 -12.91 -6.48 32.03
C ASP A 324 -12.28 -5.94 33.33
N PRO A 325 -13.06 -5.27 34.22
CA PRO A 325 -12.53 -4.57 35.38
C PRO A 325 -11.57 -5.41 36.23
N ARG A 326 -11.71 -6.74 36.20
CA ARG A 326 -10.85 -7.71 36.90
C ARG A 326 -9.42 -7.82 36.34
N TYR A 327 -9.20 -7.39 35.10
CA TYR A 327 -7.91 -7.45 34.40
C TYR A 327 -7.31 -6.07 34.11
N LYS A 328 -8.04 -4.99 34.41
CA LYS A 328 -7.61 -3.60 34.17
C LYS A 328 -6.28 -3.28 34.85
N ASP A 329 -6.17 -3.65 36.12
CA ASP A 329 -4.96 -3.37 36.90
C ASP A 329 -3.76 -4.20 36.44
N LYS A 330 -3.95 -5.47 36.07
CA LYS A 330 -2.89 -6.32 35.49
C LYS A 330 -2.43 -5.83 34.11
N PHE A 331 -3.34 -5.30 33.30
CA PHE A 331 -3.02 -4.76 31.99
C PHE A 331 -2.26 -3.43 32.11
N LEU A 332 -2.68 -2.54 33.03
CA LEU A 332 -2.01 -1.28 33.33
C LEU A 332 -0.63 -1.49 33.97
N GLU A 333 -0.48 -2.49 34.84
CA GLU A 333 0.80 -2.88 35.45
C GLU A 333 1.79 -3.42 34.38
N LYS A 334 1.28 -4.18 33.39
CA LYS A 334 2.06 -4.71 32.27
C LYS A 334 2.42 -3.64 31.22
N LEU A 335 1.58 -2.61 31.05
CA LEU A 335 1.90 -1.43 30.24
C LEU A 335 2.92 -0.51 30.92
N GLY A 336 2.83 -0.36 32.24
CA GLY A 336 3.76 0.44 33.05
C GLY A 336 5.19 -0.11 33.11
N THR A 337 5.40 -1.36 32.70
CA THR A 337 6.74 -2.00 32.61
C THR A 337 7.38 -1.89 31.23
N MET A 338 6.71 -1.29 30.24
CA MET A 338 7.26 -1.03 28.90
C MET A 338 7.80 0.40 28.83
N PRO A 339 9.12 0.62 28.90
CA PRO A 339 9.71 1.96 29.09
C PRO A 339 9.36 2.97 27.98
N ASP A 340 9.08 2.51 26.76
CA ASP A 340 8.79 3.37 25.60
C ASP A 340 7.31 3.83 25.50
N ILE A 341 6.42 3.29 26.33
CA ILE A 341 4.96 3.55 26.26
C ILE A 341 4.49 4.51 27.37
N VAL A 342 5.27 4.62 28.45
CA VAL A 342 4.89 5.36 29.66
C VAL A 342 4.70 6.86 29.40
N GLU A 343 5.48 7.47 28.52
CA GLU A 343 5.37 8.90 28.19
C GLU A 343 4.08 9.19 27.42
N THR A 344 3.84 8.47 26.32
CA THR A 344 2.69 8.66 25.41
C THR A 344 1.35 8.34 26.09
N VAL A 345 1.31 7.29 26.92
CA VAL A 345 0.10 6.91 27.66
C VAL A 345 -0.19 7.89 28.80
N LYS A 346 0.82 8.41 29.49
CA LYS A 346 0.61 9.45 30.52
C LYS A 346 0.03 10.73 29.92
N THR A 347 0.47 11.13 28.73
CA THR A 347 -0.07 12.31 28.03
C THR A 347 -1.52 12.11 27.55
N LEU A 348 -1.87 10.89 27.13
CA LEU A 348 -3.25 10.57 26.70
C LEU A 348 -4.22 10.44 27.88
N VAL A 349 -3.77 9.87 29.00
CA VAL A 349 -4.60 9.71 30.22
C VAL A 349 -4.79 11.05 30.93
N SER A 350 -3.81 11.97 30.92
CA SER A 350 -3.99 13.31 31.50
C SER A 350 -5.00 14.17 30.73
N ASN A 351 -5.13 13.97 29.42
CA ASN A 351 -6.00 14.77 28.55
C ASN A 351 -7.47 14.30 28.53
N LEU A 352 -7.77 13.13 29.10
CA LEU A 352 -9.14 12.62 29.20
C LEU A 352 -9.90 13.13 30.44
N ASN A 353 -9.20 13.70 31.41
CA ASN A 353 -9.79 14.12 32.69
C ASN A 353 -10.15 15.62 32.80
N ASP A 354 -9.83 16.46 31.81
CA ASP A 354 -10.10 17.90 31.89
C ASP A 354 -10.92 18.41 30.70
N GLN A 355 -12.25 18.43 30.88
CA GLN A 355 -13.15 19.29 30.09
C GLN A 355 -13.11 20.71 30.67
N SER A 356 -12.18 21.55 30.25
CA SER A 356 -12.35 23.01 30.27
C SER A 356 -11.32 23.73 29.38
N GLN A 357 -11.67 24.97 29.03
CA GLN A 357 -11.15 25.83 27.97
C GLN A 357 -9.64 26.16 27.98
N ILE A 358 -9.06 26.17 26.77
CA ILE A 358 -8.14 27.15 26.11
C ILE A 358 -6.83 27.59 26.83
N ILE A 359 -5.80 27.80 25.99
CA ILE A 359 -4.65 28.73 26.07
C ILE A 359 -3.29 28.05 26.35
N ILE A 360 -2.42 28.07 25.33
CA ILE A 360 -0.99 27.76 25.43
C ILE A 360 -0.26 29.00 25.98
N PRO A 361 0.59 28.83 27.01
CA PRO A 361 1.92 29.44 26.92
C PRO A 361 3.09 28.52 27.34
N THR A 362 4.23 28.81 26.72
CA THR A 362 5.59 28.23 26.77
C THR A 362 6.24 28.06 28.16
N PRO A 363 7.32 27.24 28.29
CA PRO A 363 7.70 26.54 29.52
C PRO A 363 8.64 27.33 30.43
N ALA A 364 8.42 27.22 31.75
CA ALA A 364 9.39 27.61 32.77
C ALA A 364 9.59 26.50 33.83
N LYS A 365 10.80 25.95 33.82
CA LYS A 365 11.56 25.23 34.86
C LYS A 365 10.89 25.07 36.24
N ILE A 366 10.68 23.84 36.72
CA ILE A 366 10.67 23.53 38.17
C ILE A 366 11.38 22.21 38.50
N LYS A 367 12.18 22.27 39.57
CA LYS A 367 13.02 21.26 40.22
C LYS A 367 12.23 20.27 41.09
N LYS A 368 12.83 19.08 41.26
CA LYS A 368 12.67 18.02 42.28
C LYS A 368 11.97 18.38 43.61
N LYS A 369 11.16 17.43 44.10
CA LYS A 369 11.14 16.82 45.47
C LYS A 369 10.21 15.57 45.43
N THR A 370 10.65 14.32 45.66
CA THR A 370 10.72 13.57 46.95
C THR A 370 9.51 13.80 47.84
N GLU A 371 8.78 12.83 48.41
CA GLU A 371 9.12 11.48 48.87
C GLU A 371 7.84 10.76 49.40
N ASN A 372 7.76 9.44 49.19
CA ASN A 372 7.41 8.36 50.13
C ASN A 372 6.11 8.32 51.01
N LYS A 373 5.41 7.17 50.82
CA LYS A 373 5.08 6.07 51.77
C LYS A 373 3.65 5.92 52.37
N ARG A 374 3.09 4.73 52.07
CA ARG A 374 2.47 3.67 52.94
C ARG A 374 1.19 4.04 53.71
N ASP A 375 0.25 3.15 54.03
CA ASP A 375 -0.18 1.78 53.67
C ASP A 375 -1.47 1.55 54.52
N ILE A 376 -2.16 0.43 54.24
CA ILE A 376 -2.93 -0.45 55.16
C ILE A 376 -4.48 -0.39 55.15
N GLY A 377 -5.06 -1.56 54.79
CA GLY A 377 -6.22 -2.21 55.43
C GLY A 377 -7.57 -2.07 54.70
N SER A 378 -8.46 -3.05 54.56
CA SER A 378 -8.51 -4.52 54.71
C SER A 378 -9.89 -4.98 54.19
N PHE A 379 -10.01 -6.25 53.81
CA PHE A 379 -11.14 -6.96 53.18
C PHE A 379 -12.45 -7.06 54.00
N ASN A 380 -13.57 -7.28 53.26
CA ASN A 380 -14.78 -8.11 53.53
C ASN A 380 -16.03 -7.43 52.92
N ASP A 381 -17.05 -8.02 52.28
CA ASP A 381 -17.58 -9.38 52.14
C ASP A 381 -18.58 -9.44 50.93
N PHE A 382 -19.04 -10.66 50.58
CA PHE A 382 -20.30 -11.05 49.91
C PHE A 382 -20.39 -11.30 48.37
N ILE A 383 -20.64 -12.58 48.04
CA ILE A 383 -21.23 -13.21 46.83
C ILE A 383 -22.67 -13.62 47.26
N PRO A 384 -23.80 -13.61 46.48
CA PRO A 384 -23.95 -14.28 45.18
C PRO A 384 -25.01 -13.75 44.18
N SER A 385 -24.94 -14.26 42.94
CA SER A 385 -26.00 -15.07 42.27
C SER A 385 -26.11 -14.78 40.78
N SER A 386 -26.37 -15.87 40.05
CA SER A 386 -26.40 -16.05 38.61
C SER A 386 -27.83 -16.04 38.08
N SER A 387 -28.04 -15.34 36.97
CA SER A 387 -29.15 -15.45 36.00
C SER A 387 -28.81 -14.46 34.89
N GLU A 388 -28.99 -14.64 33.60
CA GLU A 388 -29.49 -15.67 32.69
C GLU A 388 -28.92 -15.23 31.33
N ASP A 389 -28.79 -16.15 30.38
CA ASP A 389 -28.30 -15.89 29.03
C ASP A 389 -29.16 -14.80 28.32
N GLU A 390 -28.57 -13.65 27.99
CA GLU A 390 -29.10 -12.70 27.00
C GLU A 390 -28.25 -12.78 25.73
N GLU A 391 -28.91 -13.03 24.60
CA GLU A 391 -28.31 -12.98 23.26
C GLU A 391 -27.69 -11.59 23.03
N ASP A 392 -26.35 -11.52 23.01
CA ASP A 392 -25.59 -10.30 22.75
C ASP A 392 -26.01 -9.67 21.40
N GLN A 393 -26.86 -8.64 21.47
CA GLN A 393 -27.08 -7.70 20.39
C GLN A 393 -25.82 -6.87 20.21
N ILE A 394 -25.31 -6.80 18.98
CA ILE A 394 -24.13 -6.02 18.62
C ILE A 394 -24.40 -4.54 18.94
N GLU A 395 -23.74 -4.01 19.97
CA GLU A 395 -23.86 -2.62 20.40
C GLU A 395 -23.23 -1.65 19.36
N PRO A 396 -23.77 -0.42 19.21
CA PRO A 396 -23.26 0.59 18.26
C PRO A 396 -21.78 0.99 18.46
N GLU A 397 -21.21 0.72 19.64
CA GLU A 397 -19.82 1.05 19.98
C GLU A 397 -18.81 0.09 19.33
N ASP A 398 -19.15 -1.20 19.18
CA ASP A 398 -18.30 -2.20 18.50
C ASP A 398 -18.23 -1.96 17.00
N ILE A 399 -19.35 -1.52 16.40
CA ILE A 399 -19.41 -1.05 15.02
C ILE A 399 -18.40 0.08 14.80
N ASN A 400 -18.25 0.99 15.77
CA ASN A 400 -17.36 2.15 15.66
C ASN A 400 -15.87 1.79 15.72
N ILE A 401 -15.50 0.71 16.43
CA ILE A 401 -14.13 0.18 16.50
C ILE A 401 -13.77 -0.56 15.20
N VAL A 402 -14.67 -1.41 14.72
CA VAL A 402 -14.53 -2.11 13.43
C VAL A 402 -14.43 -1.11 12.26
N ASN A 403 -15.27 -0.08 12.28
CA ASN A 403 -15.29 1.01 11.31
C ASN A 403 -13.99 1.84 11.32
N LYS A 404 -13.39 2.08 12.50
CA LYS A 404 -12.06 2.73 12.60
C LYS A 404 -10.92 1.85 12.09
N ALA A 405 -11.05 0.52 12.15
CA ALA A 405 -10.07 -0.41 11.59
C ALA A 405 -10.15 -0.46 10.06
N LEU A 406 -11.35 -0.39 9.47
CA LEU A 406 -11.60 -0.34 8.03
C LEU A 406 -11.04 0.91 7.34
N PHE A 407 -11.19 2.07 7.97
CA PHE A 407 -10.61 3.35 7.52
C PHE A 407 -9.09 3.30 7.24
N ARG A 408 -8.42 2.38 7.91
CA ARG A 408 -6.97 2.29 8.09
C ARG A 408 -6.31 1.23 7.20
N MET A 409 -7.07 0.66 6.26
CA MET A 409 -6.56 -0.32 5.29
C MET A 409 -6.40 0.25 3.89
N GLU A 410 -6.56 1.56 3.68
CA GLU A 410 -6.55 2.14 2.33
C GLU A 410 -5.18 2.08 1.65
N THR A 411 -4.07 2.18 2.40
CA THR A 411 -2.73 1.92 1.83
C THR A 411 -2.57 0.46 1.40
N LEU A 412 -3.07 -0.49 2.20
CA LEU A 412 -3.08 -1.91 1.80
C LEU A 412 -3.98 -2.14 0.58
N ARG A 413 -5.16 -1.53 0.55
CA ARG A 413 -6.07 -1.59 -0.60
C ARG A 413 -5.40 -1.07 -1.85
N PHE A 414 -4.75 0.08 -1.76
CA PHE A 414 -4.02 0.72 -2.84
C PHE A 414 -2.94 -0.19 -3.41
N LEU A 415 -2.03 -0.70 -2.56
CA LEU A 415 -0.89 -1.52 -3.00
C LEU A 415 -1.32 -2.92 -3.47
N LEU A 416 -2.27 -3.57 -2.81
CA LEU A 416 -2.78 -4.88 -3.24
C LEU A 416 -3.62 -4.78 -4.52
N SER A 417 -4.42 -3.72 -4.65
CA SER A 417 -5.13 -3.43 -5.90
C SER A 417 -4.20 -3.08 -7.03
N ASN A 418 -3.04 -2.47 -6.75
CA ASN A 418 -2.04 -2.18 -7.76
C ASN A 418 -1.43 -3.45 -8.37
N LEU A 419 -1.09 -4.44 -7.55
CA LEU A 419 -0.64 -5.74 -8.02
C LEU A 419 -1.69 -6.40 -8.94
N ARG A 420 -2.96 -6.37 -8.52
CA ARG A 420 -4.05 -6.94 -9.30
C ARG A 420 -4.28 -6.18 -10.61
N TRP A 421 -4.20 -4.86 -10.58
CA TRP A 421 -4.30 -4.00 -11.76
C TRP A 421 -3.29 -4.39 -12.85
N TRP A 422 -2.02 -4.57 -12.50
CA TRP A 422 -1.00 -4.97 -13.47
C TRP A 422 -1.25 -6.37 -14.07
N ILE A 423 -1.80 -7.28 -13.28
CA ILE A 423 -2.19 -8.60 -13.77
C ILE A 423 -3.42 -8.49 -14.70
N GLU A 424 -4.51 -7.87 -14.27
CA GLU A 424 -5.79 -7.90 -15.00
C GLU A 424 -5.82 -6.96 -16.21
N GLU A 425 -5.24 -5.76 -16.09
CA GLU A 425 -5.25 -4.77 -17.17
C GLU A 425 -4.18 -5.04 -18.23
N TYR A 426 -3.01 -5.52 -17.81
CA TYR A 426 -1.84 -5.65 -18.69
C TYR A 426 -1.35 -7.08 -18.90
N ASN A 427 -1.97 -8.08 -18.27
CA ASN A 427 -1.62 -9.49 -18.39
C ASN A 427 -0.16 -9.83 -18.01
N PHE A 428 0.43 -9.10 -17.06
CA PHE A 428 1.71 -9.54 -16.50
C PHE A 428 1.58 -10.91 -15.82
N ASP A 429 2.63 -11.73 -15.97
CA ASP A 429 2.68 -13.09 -15.44
C ASP A 429 3.33 -13.16 -14.05
N GLY A 430 3.87 -12.05 -13.55
CA GLY A 430 4.48 -12.00 -12.24
C GLY A 430 5.21 -10.71 -11.95
N PHE A 431 5.90 -10.68 -10.82
CA PHE A 431 6.52 -9.47 -10.29
C PHE A 431 7.91 -9.72 -9.74
N ARG A 432 8.78 -8.73 -9.87
CA ARG A 432 9.92 -8.54 -8.96
C ARG A 432 9.61 -7.39 -8.02
N PHE A 433 9.57 -7.66 -6.72
CA PHE A 433 9.46 -6.63 -5.68
C PHE A 433 10.84 -6.02 -5.44
N ASP A 434 10.97 -4.73 -5.76
CA ASP A 434 12.24 -4.01 -5.65
C ASP A 434 12.42 -3.33 -4.28
N GLY A 435 13.64 -3.36 -3.77
CA GLY A 435 13.97 -2.77 -2.47
C GLY A 435 13.39 -3.54 -1.28
N VAL A 436 13.21 -4.87 -1.37
CA VAL A 436 12.62 -5.67 -0.28
C VAL A 436 13.46 -5.58 0.99
N THR A 437 14.79 -5.50 0.89
CA THR A 437 15.63 -5.25 2.08
C THR A 437 15.28 -3.92 2.76
N SER A 438 15.01 -2.86 2.01
CA SER A 438 14.61 -1.57 2.56
C SER A 438 13.24 -1.64 3.26
N MET A 439 12.36 -2.52 2.78
CA MET A 439 11.06 -2.77 3.37
C MET A 439 11.16 -3.58 4.66
N MET A 440 11.94 -4.67 4.66
CA MET A 440 11.96 -5.64 5.75
C MET A 440 12.63 -5.14 7.02
N TYR A 441 13.44 -4.08 6.97
CA TYR A 441 14.17 -3.57 8.13
C TYR A 441 13.96 -2.08 8.31
N HIS A 442 13.79 -1.64 9.56
CA HIS A 442 13.71 -0.23 9.92
C HIS A 442 15.01 0.53 9.61
N SER A 443 16.15 -0.16 9.68
CA SER A 443 17.45 0.35 9.19
C SER A 443 17.58 0.43 7.67
N HIS A 444 16.63 -0.13 6.92
CA HIS A 444 16.67 -0.30 5.47
C HIS A 444 17.88 -1.10 4.94
N GLY A 445 18.55 -1.86 5.82
CA GLY A 445 19.80 -2.57 5.51
C GLY A 445 21.04 -1.65 5.49
N LEU A 446 20.92 -0.40 5.93
CA LEU A 446 22.01 0.57 5.96
C LEU A 446 22.82 0.42 7.23
N GLY A 447 24.14 0.34 7.09
CA GLY A 447 25.07 0.19 8.22
C GLY A 447 24.96 -1.14 8.98
N HIS A 448 24.12 -2.06 8.52
CA HIS A 448 23.95 -3.40 9.10
C HIS A 448 24.61 -4.45 8.21
N GLY A 449 25.57 -5.18 8.77
CA GLY A 449 26.08 -6.40 8.16
C GLY A 449 25.10 -7.55 8.39
N PHE A 450 24.84 -8.35 7.35
CA PHE A 450 24.13 -9.62 7.47
C PHE A 450 25.18 -10.74 7.54
N SER A 451 25.50 -11.16 8.77
CA SER A 451 26.53 -12.18 9.06
C SER A 451 26.03 -13.61 8.81
N GLY A 452 24.70 -13.78 8.74
CA GLY A 452 24.05 -15.09 8.73
C GLY A 452 23.54 -15.52 10.11
N ASP A 453 23.73 -14.72 11.16
CA ASP A 453 23.05 -14.91 12.44
C ASP A 453 21.55 -14.59 12.30
N TYR A 454 20.71 -15.56 12.66
CA TYR A 454 19.26 -15.46 12.53
C TYR A 454 18.67 -14.38 13.45
N ASN A 455 19.35 -13.99 14.52
CA ASN A 455 18.91 -12.86 15.35
C ASN A 455 18.85 -11.54 14.55
N GLU A 456 19.64 -11.41 13.49
CA GLU A 456 19.61 -10.25 12.58
C GLU A 456 18.33 -10.24 11.72
N TYR A 457 17.70 -11.40 11.49
CA TYR A 457 16.50 -11.57 10.67
C TYR A 457 15.18 -11.60 11.47
N TYR A 458 15.27 -11.96 12.75
CA TYR A 458 14.13 -12.11 13.64
C TYR A 458 14.13 -11.13 14.82
N GLY A 459 15.06 -10.17 14.83
CA GLY A 459 15.17 -9.13 15.85
C GLY A 459 14.23 -7.94 15.64
N LEU A 460 14.30 -6.97 16.57
CA LEU A 460 13.44 -5.77 16.61
C LEU A 460 13.64 -4.81 15.43
N ASN A 461 14.76 -4.92 14.71
CA ASN A 461 14.99 -4.15 13.48
C ASN A 461 14.06 -4.58 12.33
N THR A 462 13.41 -5.73 12.45
CA THR A 462 12.52 -6.24 11.39
C THR A 462 11.20 -5.47 11.37
N ASP A 463 10.88 -4.88 10.22
CA ASP A 463 9.61 -4.21 9.99
C ASP A 463 8.50 -5.24 9.75
N THR A 464 7.77 -5.56 10.82
CA THR A 464 6.68 -6.55 10.76
C THR A 464 5.47 -6.08 9.96
N GLU A 465 5.35 -4.78 9.69
CA GLU A 465 4.23 -4.20 8.94
C GLU A 465 4.45 -4.40 7.45
N ALA A 466 5.65 -4.08 6.98
CA ALA A 466 6.07 -4.35 5.61
C ALA A 466 6.09 -5.85 5.29
N LEU A 467 6.57 -6.68 6.22
CA LEU A 467 6.50 -8.15 6.07
C LEU A 467 5.06 -8.66 5.98
N ASN A 468 4.14 -8.09 6.76
CA ASN A 468 2.73 -8.47 6.69
C ASN A 468 2.13 -8.12 5.32
N TYR A 469 2.42 -6.93 4.80
CA TYR A 469 2.04 -6.54 3.45
C TYR A 469 2.60 -7.52 2.39
N LEU A 470 3.89 -7.84 2.43
CA LEU A 470 4.50 -8.79 1.50
C LEU A 470 3.88 -10.20 1.61
N THR A 471 3.50 -10.61 2.81
CA THR A 471 2.82 -11.91 3.04
C THR A 471 1.41 -11.89 2.47
N LEU A 472 0.63 -10.83 2.71
CA LEU A 472 -0.71 -10.64 2.13
C LEU A 472 -0.66 -10.57 0.60
N ALA A 473 0.32 -9.84 0.04
CA ALA A 473 0.54 -9.73 -1.39
C ALA A 473 0.82 -11.10 -2.02
N ASN A 474 1.77 -11.87 -1.49
CA ASN A 474 2.07 -13.20 -1.99
C ASN A 474 0.90 -14.17 -1.82
N TYR A 475 0.22 -14.15 -0.66
CA TYR A 475 -0.95 -14.98 -0.43
C TYR A 475 -2.06 -14.69 -1.46
N MET A 476 -2.37 -13.40 -1.67
CA MET A 476 -3.36 -12.95 -2.64
C MET A 476 -3.00 -13.37 -4.07
N LEU A 477 -1.76 -13.09 -4.49
CA LEU A 477 -1.27 -13.40 -5.82
C LEU A 477 -1.34 -14.90 -6.11
N HIS A 478 -0.86 -15.75 -5.20
CA HIS A 478 -0.88 -17.21 -5.40
C HIS A 478 -2.26 -17.84 -5.19
N LYS A 479 -3.17 -17.19 -4.44
CA LYS A 479 -4.57 -17.62 -4.29
C LYS A 479 -5.36 -17.39 -5.59
N PHE A 480 -5.20 -16.23 -6.22
CA PHE A 480 -5.98 -15.87 -7.42
C PHE A 480 -5.28 -16.23 -8.74
N TYR A 481 -3.95 -16.26 -8.76
CA TYR A 481 -3.14 -16.52 -9.95
C TYR A 481 -2.07 -17.58 -9.64
N PRO A 482 -2.42 -18.88 -9.58
CA PRO A 482 -1.50 -19.94 -9.15
C PRO A 482 -0.20 -20.04 -9.97
N ASP A 483 -0.28 -19.67 -11.26
CA ASP A 483 0.86 -19.68 -12.17
C ASP A 483 1.74 -18.44 -12.07
N VAL A 484 1.42 -17.46 -11.22
CA VAL A 484 2.21 -16.23 -11.04
C VAL A 484 3.58 -16.56 -10.44
N THR A 485 4.58 -15.74 -10.77
CA THR A 485 5.89 -15.78 -10.12
C THR A 485 6.20 -14.46 -9.43
N THR A 486 6.59 -14.54 -8.17
CA THR A 486 7.08 -13.39 -7.39
C THR A 486 8.57 -13.57 -7.08
N ILE A 487 9.35 -12.52 -7.31
CA ILE A 487 10.79 -12.45 -7.05
C ILE A 487 11.00 -11.32 -6.06
N ALA A 488 11.85 -11.51 -5.05
CA ALA A 488 12.21 -10.47 -4.10
C ALA A 488 13.65 -9.98 -4.38
N GLU A 489 13.83 -8.70 -4.63
CA GLU A 489 15.15 -8.08 -4.66
C GLU A 489 15.61 -7.81 -3.22
N SER A 490 16.46 -8.69 -2.69
CA SER A 490 17.01 -8.55 -1.34
C SER A 490 18.52 -8.71 -1.35
N ARG A 491 19.22 -7.82 -0.64
CA ARG A 491 20.67 -7.84 -0.39
C ARG A 491 21.04 -8.58 0.89
N VAL A 492 20.05 -9.13 1.58
CA VAL A 492 20.27 -10.00 2.74
C VAL A 492 20.96 -11.27 2.27
N LYS A 493 22.15 -11.58 2.82
CA LYS A 493 22.81 -12.85 2.55
C LYS A 493 21.97 -13.98 3.13
N ILE A 494 21.33 -14.75 2.27
CA ILE A 494 20.96 -16.13 2.63
C ILE A 494 22.29 -16.86 2.75
N ARG A 495 22.52 -17.50 3.90
CA ARG A 495 23.75 -18.22 4.20
C ARG A 495 24.10 -19.09 2.97
N ASP A 496 25.27 -18.89 2.37
CA ASP A 496 25.81 -19.84 1.41
C ASP A 496 25.92 -21.16 2.17
N THR A 497 24.99 -22.08 1.92
CA THR A 497 25.10 -23.43 2.44
C THR A 497 26.11 -24.15 1.56
N ASP A 498 27.39 -23.80 1.74
CA ASP A 498 28.49 -24.74 1.49
C ASP A 498 28.44 -25.76 2.64
N TYR A 499 27.55 -26.74 2.52
CA TYR A 499 27.53 -27.95 3.35
C TYR A 499 27.51 -29.19 2.45
#